data_AF-A0A734UUC4-F1
#
_entry.id   AF-A0A734UUC4-F1
#
_cell.length_a   1.000
_cell.length_b   1.000
_cell.length_c   1.000
_cell.angle_alpha   90.00
_cell.angle_beta   90.00
_cell.angle_gamma   90.00
#
_symmetry.space_group_name_H-M   'P 1'
#
loop_
_entity.id
_entity.type
_entity.pdbx_description
1 polymer ?
#
loop_
_entity_poly.entity_id
_entity_poly.type
_entity_poly.pdbx_seq_one_letter_code
_entity_poly.pdbx_strand_id
1 'polypeptide(L)'
;MSRKYFEEEVIQQTLDYNYAQHSDAAKFNIAYGIDKNFLFGCGVSIASVLLANPEKALAFHVFTDFFGSEDQQRFEALAKQYATQIVVYLIDCERLKSLPST
;
A
#
# COMPACT_ATOMS: atom_id res chain seq x y z
N MET A 1 -12.94 -21.16 5.16
CA MET A 1 -11.62 -21.24 5.81
C MET A 1 -10.70 -20.22 5.12
N SER A 2 -10.29 -19.16 5.82
CA SER A 2 -9.31 -18.21 5.29
C SER A 2 -7.92 -18.88 5.30
N ARG A 3 -7.29 -19.01 4.14
CA ARG A 3 -5.95 -19.58 4.02
C ARG A 3 -4.96 -18.47 4.32
N LYS A 4 -4.31 -18.51 5.50
CA LYS A 4 -3.18 -17.62 5.81
C LYS A 4 -1.97 -18.09 5.00
N TYR A 5 -1.49 -17.26 4.08
CA TYR A 5 -0.30 -17.52 3.27
C TYR A 5 0.97 -16.97 3.93
N PHE A 6 0.82 -15.97 4.79
CA PHE A 6 1.90 -15.33 5.52
C PHE A 6 1.60 -15.41 7.02
N GLU A 7 2.63 -15.70 7.81
CA GLU A 7 2.57 -15.46 9.24
C GLU A 7 2.66 -13.94 9.48
N GLU A 8 2.00 -13.46 10.54
CA GLU A 8 2.04 -12.03 10.94
C GLU A 8 3.47 -11.56 11.25
N GLU A 9 4.44 -12.47 11.35
CA GLU A 9 5.86 -12.18 11.53
C GLU A 9 6.52 -11.47 10.34
N VAL A 10 5.96 -11.57 9.12
CA VAL A 10 6.54 -10.92 7.93
C VAL A 10 6.19 -9.43 7.87
N ILE A 11 5.01 -9.05 8.37
CA ILE A 11 4.55 -7.66 8.37
C ILE A 11 4.89 -7.05 9.73
N GLN A 12 5.92 -6.22 9.77
CA GLN A 12 6.39 -5.58 10.99
C GLN A 12 5.47 -4.46 11.45
N GLN A 13 4.91 -3.70 10.51
CA GLN A 13 4.03 -2.58 10.81
C GLN A 13 3.05 -2.33 9.66
N THR A 14 1.83 -1.91 10.01
CA THR A 14 0.82 -1.46 9.04
C THR A 14 0.45 -0.02 9.34
N LEU A 15 0.46 0.82 8.30
CA LEU A 15 0.05 2.22 8.33
C LEU A 15 -1.14 2.38 7.39
N ASP A 16 -2.30 2.77 7.92
CA ASP A 16 -3.54 2.90 7.13
C ASP A 16 -3.94 4.38 6.98
N TYR A 17 -3.74 4.91 5.78
CA TYR A 17 -4.16 6.26 5.40
C TYR A 17 -5.49 6.17 4.65
N ASN A 18 -6.58 6.10 5.40
CA ASN A 18 -7.92 5.96 4.84
C ASN A 18 -8.68 7.29 4.86
N TYR A 19 -8.77 7.94 3.69
CA TYR A 19 -9.57 9.16 3.48
C TYR A 19 -10.70 8.94 2.47
N ALA A 20 -11.06 7.68 2.21
CA ALA A 20 -12.16 7.34 1.31
C ALA A 20 -13.50 7.78 1.90
N GLN A 21 -14.30 8.50 1.11
CA GLN A 21 -15.58 9.07 1.56
C GLN A 21 -16.74 8.05 1.61
N HIS A 22 -16.59 6.90 0.96
CA HIS A 22 -17.62 5.85 0.91
C HIS A 22 -17.02 4.51 1.33
N SER A 23 -17.29 4.09 2.58
CA SER A 23 -16.80 2.82 3.14
C SER A 23 -17.49 1.58 2.56
N ASP A 24 -18.70 1.74 2.02
CA ASP A 24 -19.60 0.63 1.71
C ASP A 24 -19.55 0.18 0.24
N ALA A 25 -18.83 0.92 -0.62
CA ALA A 25 -18.59 0.52 -2.00
C ALA A 25 -17.51 -0.57 -2.05
N ALA A 26 -17.75 -1.63 -2.84
CA ALA A 26 -16.73 -2.64 -3.12
C ALA A 26 -15.52 -1.99 -3.79
N LYS A 27 -14.43 -1.80 -3.03
CA LYS A 27 -13.20 -1.18 -3.52
C LYS A 27 -12.43 -2.14 -4.42
N PHE A 28 -11.87 -1.62 -5.50
CA PHE A 28 -10.88 -2.34 -6.29
C PHE A 28 -9.51 -2.18 -5.65
N ASN A 29 -8.95 -3.29 -5.16
CA ASN A 29 -7.68 -3.30 -4.43
C ASN A 29 -6.50 -3.49 -5.41
N ILE A 30 -5.50 -2.62 -5.30
CA ILE A 30 -4.27 -2.66 -6.11
C ILE A 30 -3.09 -2.77 -5.16
N ALA A 31 -2.23 -3.76 -5.38
CA ALA A 31 -1.05 -4.00 -4.54
C ALA A 31 0.25 -3.71 -5.29
N TYR A 32 1.21 -3.11 -4.59
CA TYR A 32 2.58 -2.88 -5.00
C TYR A 32 3.52 -3.59 -4.03
N GLY A 33 4.51 -4.30 -4.55
CA GLY A 33 5.68 -4.75 -3.81
C GLY A 33 6.90 -3.99 -4.33
N ILE A 34 7.53 -3.19 -3.49
CA ILE A 34 8.64 -2.30 -3.86
C ILE A 34 9.72 -2.27 -2.79
N ASP A 35 10.92 -1.80 -3.16
CA ASP A 35 11.95 -1.41 -2.20
C ASP A 35 11.98 0.10 -1.97
N LYS A 36 12.76 0.54 -0.98
CA LYS A 36 12.95 1.95 -0.61
C LYS A 36 13.20 2.92 -1.77
N ASN A 37 13.85 2.50 -2.86
CA ASN A 37 14.22 3.38 -3.97
C ASN A 37 13.05 3.65 -4.92
N PHE A 38 11.96 2.89 -4.81
CA PHE A 38 10.81 2.98 -5.70
C PHE A 38 9.59 3.65 -5.06
N LEU A 39 9.70 4.18 -3.83
CA LEU A 39 8.61 4.88 -3.13
C LEU A 39 8.07 6.08 -3.93
N PHE A 40 8.97 6.88 -4.50
CA PHE A 40 8.57 8.01 -5.35
C PHE A 40 7.84 7.54 -6.62
N GLY A 41 8.39 6.54 -7.31
CA GLY A 41 7.76 5.96 -8.50
C GLY A 41 6.40 5.34 -8.20
N CYS A 42 6.26 4.69 -7.04
CA CYS A 42 4.98 4.15 -6.56
C CYS A 42 3.95 5.26 -6.33
N GLY A 43 4.35 6.37 -5.69
CA GLY A 43 3.48 7.53 -5.52
C GLY A 43 2.99 8.11 -6.87
N VAL A 44 3.89 8.23 -7.85
CA VAL A 44 3.53 8.65 -9.22
C VAL A 44 2.56 7.67 -9.88
N SER A 45 2.81 6.37 -9.76
CA SER A 45 1.92 5.33 -10.30
C SER A 45 0.53 5.42 -9.68
N ILE A 46 0.42 5.47 -8.35
CA ILE A 46 -0.85 5.62 -7.63
C ILE A 46 -1.61 6.86 -8.12
N ALA A 47 -0.94 8.02 -8.19
CA ALA A 47 -1.56 9.26 -8.66
C ALA A 47 -2.07 9.13 -10.09
N SER A 48 -1.31 8.51 -11.00
CA SER A 48 -1.74 8.32 -12.39
C SER A 48 -2.98 7.43 -12.51
N VAL A 49 -3.06 6.36 -11.73
CA VAL A 49 -4.22 5.45 -11.71
C VAL A 49 -5.46 6.18 -11.20
N LEU A 50 -5.32 6.98 -10.14
CA LEU A 50 -6.39 7.81 -9.58
C LEU A 50 -6.88 8.84 -10.59
N LEU A 51 -5.96 9.57 -11.22
CA LEU A 51 -6.28 10.58 -12.25
C LEU A 51 -7.02 9.98 -13.45
N ALA A 52 -6.68 8.76 -13.86
CA ALA A 52 -7.31 8.09 -14.98
C ALA A 52 -8.67 7.43 -14.63
N ASN A 53 -9.00 7.28 -13.34
CA ASN A 53 -10.19 6.56 -12.87
C ASN A 53 -10.93 7.32 -11.75
N PRO A 54 -11.36 8.59 -11.95
CA PRO A 54 -11.90 9.43 -10.88
C PRO A 54 -13.17 8.88 -10.23
N GLU A 55 -13.99 8.12 -10.97
CA GLU A 55 -15.26 7.57 -10.50
C GLU A 55 -15.13 6.19 -9.81
N LYS A 56 -13.92 5.62 -9.74
CA LYS A 56 -13.71 4.28 -9.17
C LYS A 56 -13.27 4.36 -7.72
N ALA A 57 -13.93 3.58 -6.87
CA ALA A 57 -13.45 3.33 -5.51
C ALA A 57 -12.21 2.42 -5.56
N LEU A 58 -11.03 2.99 -5.37
CA LEU A 58 -9.75 2.28 -5.36
C LEU A 58 -9.17 2.22 -3.95
N ALA A 59 -8.45 1.14 -3.65
CA ALA A 59 -7.61 1.05 -2.46
C ALA A 59 -6.23 0.55 -2.87
N PHE A 60 -5.19 1.16 -2.31
CA PHE A 60 -3.81 0.83 -2.64
C PHE A 60 -3.12 0.17 -1.44
N HIS A 61 -2.37 -0.87 -1.71
CA HIS A 61 -1.64 -1.66 -0.74
C HIS A 61 -0.16 -1.65 -1.13
N VAL A 62 0.72 -1.12 -0.28
CA VAL A 62 2.14 -0.95 -0.61
C VAL A 62 2.97 -1.73 0.39
N PHE A 63 3.61 -2.79 -0.08
CA PHE A 63 4.54 -3.61 0.69
C PHE A 63 5.96 -3.10 0.41
N THR A 64 6.67 -2.68 1.46
CA THR A 64 8.01 -2.09 1.36
C THR A 64 8.85 -2.42 2.57
N ASP A 65 10.17 -2.51 2.40
CA ASP A 65 11.14 -2.74 3.48
C ASP A 65 11.52 -1.46 4.24
N PHE A 66 11.09 -0.32 3.72
CA PHE A 66 11.39 0.99 4.28
C PHE A 66 10.25 1.98 4.02
N PHE A 67 9.96 2.80 5.02
CA PHE A 67 8.96 3.86 4.92
C PHE A 67 9.24 4.99 5.91
N GLY A 68 10.02 5.98 5.46
CA GLY A 68 10.48 7.09 6.29
C GLY A 68 9.39 8.13 6.57
N SER A 69 9.68 9.08 7.46
CA SER A 69 8.74 10.15 7.85
C SER A 69 8.31 11.03 6.66
N GLU A 70 9.23 11.33 5.74
CA GLU A 70 8.92 12.10 4.53
C GLU A 70 7.97 11.33 3.61
N ASP A 71 8.17 10.02 3.45
CA ASP A 71 7.30 9.17 2.64
C ASP A 71 5.91 9.04 3.26
N GLN A 72 5.83 8.89 4.58
CA GLN A 72 4.56 8.90 5.33
C GLN A 72 3.78 10.18 5.07
N GLN A 73 4.42 11.35 5.17
CA GLN A 73 3.78 12.64 4.90
C GLN A 73 3.29 12.74 3.44
N ARG A 74 4.10 12.30 2.47
CA ARG A 74 3.74 12.34 1.06
C ARG A 74 2.57 11.42 0.73
N PHE A 75 2.58 10.19 1.25
CA PHE A 75 1.51 9.22 1.00
C PHE A 75 0.21 9.61 1.71
N GLU A 76 0.28 10.15 2.93
CA GLU A 76 -0.88 10.70 3.62
C GLU A 76 -1.48 11.88 2.83
N ALA A 77 -0.64 12.80 2.35
CA ALA A 77 -1.07 13.92 1.52
C ALA A 77 -1.73 13.44 0.21
N LEU A 78 -1.17 12.42 -0.44
CA LEU A 78 -1.73 11.82 -1.64
C LEU A 78 -3.09 11.18 -1.37
N ALA A 79 -3.21 10.39 -0.29
CA ALA A 79 -4.45 9.75 0.11
C ALA A 79 -5.56 10.78 0.41
N LYS A 80 -5.22 11.88 1.10
CA LYS A 80 -6.12 13.02 1.34
C LYS A 80 -6.54 13.70 0.05
N GLN A 81 -5.59 14.02 -0.83
CA GLN A 81 -5.83 14.77 -2.06
C GLN A 81 -6.85 14.07 -2.96
N TYR A 82 -6.80 12.75 -3.06
CA TYR A 82 -7.67 11.97 -3.94
C TYR A 82 -8.80 11.24 -3.20
N ALA A 83 -9.01 11.53 -1.91
CA ALA A 83 -10.03 10.87 -1.08
C ALA A 83 -10.03 9.34 -1.23
N THR A 84 -8.84 8.73 -1.09
CA THR A 84 -8.62 7.31 -1.31
C THR A 84 -8.04 6.65 -0.05
N GLN A 85 -7.93 5.32 -0.07
CA GLN A 85 -7.20 4.56 0.94
C GLN A 85 -5.85 4.12 0.40
N ILE A 86 -4.79 4.35 1.17
CA ILE A 86 -3.46 3.77 0.95
C ILE A 86 -3.00 3.10 2.23
N VAL A 87 -2.78 1.78 2.18
CA VAL A 87 -2.25 0.99 3.29
C VAL A 87 -0.82 0.62 2.98
N VAL A 88 0.10 0.98 3.88
CA VAL A 88 1.52 0.63 3.77
C VAL A 88 1.86 -0.46 4.77
N TYR A 89 2.45 -1.53 4.27
CA TYR A 89 2.91 -2.68 5.03
C TYR A 89 4.44 -2.67 5.02
N LEU A 90 5.02 -2.36 6.18
CA LEU A 90 6.45 -2.53 6.40
C LEU A 90 6.73 -4.02 6.58
N ILE A 91 7.57 -4.56 5.70
CA ILE A 91 7.88 -5.99 5.64
C ILE A 91 9.32 -6.28 6.03
N ASP A 92 9.51 -7.40 6.72
CA ASP A 92 10.83 -7.96 6.99
C ASP A 92 11.29 -8.78 5.77
N CYS A 93 12.17 -8.19 4.96
CA CYS A 93 12.74 -8.84 3.79
C CYS A 93 13.61 -10.06 4.13
N GLU A 94 14.23 -10.13 5.31
CA GLU A 94 15.00 -11.31 5.70
C GLU A 94 14.07 -12.49 6.00
N ARG A 95 12.92 -12.23 6.64
CA ARG A 95 11.89 -13.24 6.84
C ARG A 95 11.31 -13.73 5.52
N LEU A 96 11.13 -12.85 4.53
CA LEU A 96 10.67 -13.26 3.19
C LEU A 96 11.61 -14.26 2.51
N LYS A 97 12.94 -14.15 2.71
CA LYS A 97 13.90 -15.10 2.14
C LYS A 97 13.78 -16.52 2.70
N SER A 98 13.15 -16.68 3.87
CA SER A 98 12.90 -18.00 4.47
C SER A 98 11.72 -18.74 3.84
N LEU A 99 10.91 -18.05 3.02
CA LEU A 99 9.79 -18.66 2.31
C LEU A 99 10.28 -19.55 1.16
N PRO A 100 9.51 -20.58 0.77
CA PRO A 100 9.83 -21.40 -0.39
C PRO A 100 10.01 -20.53 -1.64
N SER A 101 11.18 -20.62 -2.26
CA SER A 101 11.46 -20.04 -3.58
C SER A 101 11.51 -21.13 -4.65
N THR A 102 11.20 -20.75 -5.90
CA THR A 102 11.30 -21.63 -7.08
C THR A 102 12.72 -21.77 -7.59
#